data_AF-A0A963CZZ7-F1
#
_entry.id   AF-A0A963CZZ7-F1
#
_cell.length_a   1.000
_cell.length_b   1.000
_cell.length_c   1.000
_cell.angle_alpha   90.00
_cell.angle_beta   90.00
_cell.angle_gamma   90.00
#
_symmetry.space_group_name_H-M   'P 1'
#
loop_
_entity.id
_entity.type
_entity.pdbx_description
1 polymer ?
#
loop_
_entity_poly.entity_id
_entity_poly.type
_entity_poly.pdbx_seq_one_letter_code
_entity_poly.pdbx_strand_id
1 'polypeptide(L)'
;MITTLLQRFAATSSATPAMVLPSRVRRAFEYEQYRAELLVTAVQLAIVVLLALLYAGSPPGFSPDAPVQAGPLGLVLFGELALIRLYLALTGQLGRWWLGFTVVAEMALLMFVLWAYHLQYEQPPQFALKNTQFVYVFVLIGLRALRFEPLWVILSGATATLGWLAILAHAIVAAPSNPITRDFVTSLRSTQIHYGGEFDKLLAIVVVSAVLALALWRARRLLADAVSGRQAAADLSLFFDDSVARRITESEAEVMAGQGELREAAVLFLDMRGFTKAAATLAPGALIALLGEYQGLMVPIIKA
;
A
#
# COMPACT_ATOMS: atom_id res chain seq x y z
N MET A 1 16.25 -17.12 -17.53
CA MET A 1 14.82 -17.04 -17.20
C MET A 1 14.54 -16.02 -16.10
N ILE A 2 15.25 -16.06 -14.95
CA ILE A 2 15.12 -15.06 -13.87
C ILE A 2 15.65 -13.67 -14.28
N THR A 3 16.78 -13.61 -14.99
CA THR A 3 17.36 -12.36 -15.51
C THR A 3 16.45 -11.66 -16.52
N THR A 4 15.69 -12.43 -17.31
CA THR A 4 14.73 -11.93 -18.28
C THR A 4 13.46 -11.38 -17.61
N LEU A 5 13.06 -11.96 -16.47
CA LEU A 5 11.99 -11.45 -15.61
C LEU A 5 12.39 -10.16 -14.89
N LEU A 6 13.62 -10.09 -14.36
CA LEU A 6 14.16 -8.88 -13.73
C LEU A 6 14.37 -7.74 -14.73
N GLN A 7 14.81 -8.03 -15.96
CA GLN A 7 14.91 -7.02 -17.02
C GLN A 7 13.53 -6.53 -17.48
N ARG A 8 12.50 -7.38 -17.51
CA ARG A 8 11.12 -6.92 -17.77
C ARG A 8 10.53 -6.12 -16.60
N PHE A 9 10.94 -6.39 -15.36
CA PHE A 9 10.57 -5.62 -14.17
C PHE A 9 11.27 -4.25 -14.13
N ALA A 10 12.55 -4.19 -14.53
CA ALA A 10 13.31 -2.95 -14.64
C ALA A 10 12.83 -2.10 -15.84
N ALA A 11 12.55 -2.73 -16.99
CA ALA A 11 12.04 -2.05 -18.19
C ALA A 11 10.58 -1.57 -18.05
N THR A 12 9.80 -2.10 -17.09
CA THR A 12 8.47 -1.55 -16.73
C THR A 12 8.53 -0.47 -15.65
N SER A 13 9.69 -0.29 -15.00
CA SER A 13 9.92 0.80 -14.04
C SER A 13 10.39 2.10 -14.71
N SER A 14 10.98 2.02 -15.90
CA SER A 14 11.27 3.16 -16.76
C SER A 14 10.16 3.29 -17.81
N ALA A 15 9.26 4.26 -17.60
CA ALA A 15 8.16 4.59 -18.49
C ALA A 15 7.05 3.52 -18.58
N THR A 16 6.26 3.39 -17.52
CA THR A 16 4.81 3.42 -17.80
C THR A 16 4.60 4.74 -18.55
N PRO A 17 4.13 4.77 -19.82
CA PRO A 17 3.65 6.03 -20.36
C PRO A 17 2.69 6.53 -19.29
N ALA A 18 2.89 7.76 -18.81
CA ALA A 18 1.97 8.34 -17.87
C ALA A 18 0.60 8.19 -18.54
N MET A 19 -0.16 7.15 -18.18
CA MET A 19 -1.56 7.06 -18.55
C MET A 19 -2.05 8.37 -18.01
N VAL A 20 -2.40 9.27 -18.91
CA VAL A 20 -2.95 10.57 -18.56
C VAL A 20 -4.34 10.20 -18.05
N LEU A 21 -4.36 9.69 -16.81
CA LEU A 21 -5.56 9.30 -16.12
C LEU A 21 -6.36 10.58 -16.03
N PRO A 22 -7.65 10.55 -16.42
CA PRO A 22 -8.52 11.71 -16.31
C PRO A 22 -8.37 12.36 -14.94
N SER A 23 -8.38 13.69 -14.87
CA SER A 23 -8.12 14.44 -13.63
C SER A 23 -9.03 14.03 -12.46
N ARG A 24 -10.23 13.50 -12.77
CA ARG A 24 -11.16 12.87 -11.80
C ARG A 24 -10.57 11.60 -11.15
N VAL A 25 -9.93 10.73 -11.93
CA VAL A 25 -9.31 9.47 -11.46
C VAL A 25 -8.09 9.76 -10.61
N ARG A 26 -7.25 10.72 -11.04
CA ARG A 26 -6.07 11.12 -10.29
C ARG A 26 -6.41 11.61 -8.88
N ARG A 27 -7.42 12.47 -8.75
CA ARG A 27 -7.90 12.98 -7.46
C ARG A 27 -8.45 11.87 -6.55
N ALA A 28 -9.13 10.86 -7.11
CA ALA A 28 -9.60 9.72 -6.35
C ALA A 28 -8.43 8.87 -5.79
N PHE A 29 -7.36 8.68 -6.57
CA PHE A 29 -6.14 8.00 -6.10
C PHE A 29 -5.40 8.78 -5.02
N GLU A 30 -5.28 10.10 -5.14
CA GLU A 30 -4.66 10.96 -4.11
C GLU A 30 -5.42 10.91 -2.79
N TYR A 31 -6.75 10.93 -2.84
CA TYR A 31 -7.60 10.79 -1.65
C TYR A 31 -7.43 9.43 -0.95
N GLU A 32 -7.37 8.34 -1.72
CA GLU A 32 -7.15 7.01 -1.16
C GLU A 32 -5.72 6.85 -0.60
N GLN A 33 -4.71 7.48 -1.21
CA GLN A 33 -3.34 7.48 -0.66
C GLN A 33 -3.28 8.17 0.71
N TYR A 34 -3.96 9.32 0.87
CA TYR A 34 -4.07 10.01 2.15
C TYR A 34 -4.74 9.15 3.23
N ARG A 35 -5.87 8.49 2.88
CA ARG A 35 -6.56 7.58 3.81
C ARG A 35 -5.67 6.40 4.21
N ALA A 36 -4.93 5.85 3.27
CA ALA A 36 -4.00 4.77 3.55
C ALA A 36 -2.86 5.21 4.49
N GLU A 37 -2.38 6.44 4.37
CA GLU A 37 -1.36 6.99 5.28
C GLU A 37 -1.87 7.16 6.71
N LEU A 38 -3.10 7.67 6.87
CA LEU A 38 -3.75 7.75 8.18
C LEU A 38 -3.96 6.36 8.78
N LEU A 39 -4.41 5.40 7.98
CA LEU A 39 -4.62 4.02 8.43
C LEU A 39 -3.31 3.36 8.88
N VAL A 40 -2.24 3.49 8.09
CA VAL A 40 -0.90 3.01 8.46
C VAL A 40 -0.46 3.61 9.79
N THR A 41 -0.61 4.92 9.95
CA THR A 41 -0.17 5.63 11.15
C THR A 41 -1.01 5.26 12.37
N ALA A 42 -2.33 5.11 12.20
CA ALA A 42 -3.24 4.68 13.25
C ALA A 42 -2.93 3.25 13.72
N VAL A 43 -2.71 2.31 12.80
CA VAL A 43 -2.32 0.94 13.15
C VAL A 43 -0.96 0.92 13.85
N GLN A 44 0.00 1.73 13.38
CA GLN A 44 1.31 1.83 14.02
C GLN A 44 1.22 2.37 15.45
N LEU A 45 0.44 3.44 15.68
CA LEU A 45 0.18 3.96 17.03
C LEU A 45 -0.53 2.94 17.91
N ALA A 46 -1.51 2.22 17.38
CA ALA A 46 -2.20 1.16 18.11
C ALA A 46 -1.24 0.03 18.53
N ILE A 47 -0.31 -0.37 17.65
CA ILE A 47 0.74 -1.33 17.97
C ILE A 47 1.66 -0.80 19.07
N VAL A 48 2.12 0.46 18.98
CA VAL A 48 2.97 1.08 20.01
C VAL A 48 2.27 1.11 21.36
N VAL A 49 1.00 1.55 21.41
CA VAL A 49 0.19 1.57 22.64
C VAL A 49 0.01 0.16 23.20
N LEU A 50 -0.34 -0.81 22.37
CA LEU A 50 -0.48 -2.21 22.79
C LEU A 50 0.82 -2.75 23.39
N LEU A 51 1.96 -2.54 22.71
CA LEU A 51 3.26 -2.99 23.20
C LEU A 51 3.68 -2.26 24.49
N ALA A 52 3.35 -0.98 24.63
CA ALA A 52 3.60 -0.22 25.86
C ALA A 52 2.77 -0.74 27.03
N LEU A 53 1.49 -1.09 26.82
CA LEU A 53 0.65 -1.71 27.85
C LEU A 53 1.16 -3.08 28.25
N LEU A 54 1.55 -3.92 27.27
CA LEU A 54 2.15 -5.22 27.52
C LEU A 54 3.47 -5.10 28.30
N TYR A 55 4.31 -4.13 27.94
CA TYR A 55 5.56 -3.86 28.64
C TYR A 55 5.31 -3.41 30.08
N ALA A 56 4.38 -2.48 30.31
CA ALA A 56 4.04 -1.98 31.64
C ALA A 56 3.46 -3.07 32.56
N GLY A 57 2.77 -4.06 32.00
CA GLY A 57 2.26 -5.22 32.73
C GLY A 57 3.26 -6.36 32.93
N SER A 58 4.44 -6.30 32.30
CA SER A 58 5.44 -7.36 32.38
C SER A 58 6.51 -7.03 33.42
N PRO A 59 6.94 -8.00 34.24
CA PRO A 59 8.05 -7.77 35.17
C PRO A 59 9.34 -7.44 34.38
N PRO A 60 10.17 -6.50 34.86
CA PRO A 60 11.42 -6.15 34.19
C PRO A 60 12.36 -7.36 34.15
N GLY A 61 12.79 -7.73 32.95
CA GLY A 61 13.66 -8.89 32.70
C GLY A 61 15.16 -8.60 32.74
N PHE A 62 15.56 -7.38 33.12
CA PHE A 62 16.94 -6.89 33.06
C PHE A 62 17.32 -6.14 34.35
N SER A 63 18.62 -5.95 34.57
CA SER A 63 19.15 -5.25 35.76
C SER A 63 18.63 -3.80 35.84
N PRO A 64 18.28 -3.28 37.03
CA PRO A 64 17.95 -1.86 37.20
C PRO A 64 19.07 -0.92 36.71
N ASP A 65 20.32 -1.38 36.79
CA ASP A 65 21.53 -0.64 36.38
C ASP A 65 21.92 -0.88 34.92
N ALA A 66 21.02 -1.45 34.11
CA ALA A 66 21.30 -1.75 32.70
C ALA A 66 21.74 -0.49 31.93
N PRO A 67 22.77 -0.58 31.07
CA PRO A 67 23.30 0.57 30.33
C PRO A 67 22.26 1.28 29.45
N VAL A 68 21.26 0.54 28.97
CA VAL A 68 20.17 1.06 28.16
C VAL A 68 18.90 0.24 28.39
N GLN A 69 17.74 0.90 28.34
CA GLN A 69 16.43 0.25 28.34
C GLN A 69 15.88 0.26 26.90
N ALA A 70 16.36 -0.65 26.06
CA ALA A 70 16.08 -0.68 24.63
C ALA A 70 14.58 -0.82 24.30
N GLY A 71 13.84 -1.60 25.09
CA GLY A 71 12.38 -1.76 24.94
C GLY A 71 11.62 -0.43 25.10
N PRO A 72 11.67 0.21 26.28
CA PRO A 72 11.08 1.54 26.51
C PRO A 72 11.55 2.60 25.53
N LEU A 73 12.87 2.67 25.29
CA LEU A 73 13.46 3.62 24.37
C LEU A 73 12.87 3.44 22.96
N GLY A 74 12.78 2.19 22.49
CA GLY A 74 12.14 1.86 21.23
C GLY A 74 10.69 2.33 21.17
N LEU A 75 9.89 2.05 22.20
CA LEU A 75 8.47 2.46 22.25
C LEU A 75 8.29 3.97 22.18
N VAL A 76 9.10 4.74 22.93
CA VAL A 76 9.06 6.21 22.91
C VAL A 76 9.43 6.72 21.52
N LEU A 77 10.55 6.29 20.97
CA LEU A 77 11.03 6.75 19.66
C LEU A 77 10.09 6.34 18.52
N PHE A 78 9.50 5.14 18.56
CA PHE A 78 8.48 4.73 17.59
C PHE A 78 7.20 5.55 17.72
N GLY A 79 6.79 5.88 18.95
CA GLY A 79 5.67 6.77 19.22
C GLY A 79 5.92 8.17 18.66
N GLU A 80 7.08 8.75 18.92
CA GLU A 80 7.48 10.06 18.39
C GLU A 80 7.51 10.08 16.86
N LEU A 81 8.17 9.10 16.22
CA LEU A 81 8.19 9.00 14.76
C LEU A 81 6.77 8.86 14.17
N ALA A 82 5.90 8.06 14.81
CA ALA A 82 4.53 7.90 14.36
C ALA A 82 3.71 9.20 14.53
N LEU A 83 3.91 9.95 15.61
CA LEU A 83 3.27 11.25 15.84
C LEU A 83 3.77 12.33 14.86
N ILE A 84 5.08 12.39 14.60
CA ILE A 84 5.67 13.28 13.60
C ILE A 84 5.08 12.96 12.22
N ARG A 85 5.02 11.68 11.86
CA ARG A 85 4.42 11.24 10.61
C ARG A 85 2.94 11.62 10.52
N LEU A 86 2.18 11.44 11.61
CA LEU A 86 0.77 11.84 11.69
C LEU A 86 0.63 13.34 11.46
N TYR A 87 1.45 14.15 12.13
CA TYR A 87 1.47 15.60 11.96
C TYR A 87 1.77 16.01 10.51
N LEU A 88 2.78 15.39 9.87
CA LEU A 88 3.11 15.64 8.46
C LEU A 88 1.98 15.21 7.52
N ALA A 89 1.29 14.11 7.81
CA ALA A 89 0.13 13.67 7.05
C ALA A 89 -1.04 14.65 7.18
N LEU A 90 -1.39 15.07 8.42
CA LEU A 90 -2.47 16.00 8.70
C LEU A 90 -2.23 17.40 8.12
N THR A 91 -0.98 17.85 8.05
CA THR A 91 -0.60 19.14 7.47
C THR A 91 -0.39 19.09 5.95
N GLY A 92 -0.54 17.92 5.32
CA GLY A 92 -0.33 17.73 3.88
C GLY A 92 1.13 17.87 3.43
N GLN A 93 2.08 17.85 4.36
CA GLN A 93 3.51 18.02 4.09
C GLN A 93 4.23 16.68 3.83
N LEU A 94 3.54 15.55 3.99
CA LEU A 94 4.09 14.20 3.77
C LEU A 94 4.27 13.89 2.28
N GLY A 95 5.18 14.61 1.64
CA GLY A 95 5.62 14.32 0.28
C GLY A 95 6.38 13.00 0.19
N ARG A 96 6.62 12.53 -1.04
CA ARG A 96 7.32 11.26 -1.32
C ARG A 96 8.68 11.13 -0.64
N TRP A 97 9.44 12.24 -0.55
CA TRP A 97 10.75 12.26 0.11
C TRP A 97 10.65 12.05 1.62
N TRP A 98 9.78 12.80 2.30
CA TRP A 98 9.54 12.66 3.74
C TRP A 98 8.99 11.28 4.08
N LEU A 99 8.10 10.75 3.25
CA LEU A 99 7.63 9.39 3.40
C LEU A 99 8.78 8.38 3.33
N GLY A 100 9.63 8.45 2.30
CA GLY A 100 10.79 7.56 2.17
C GLY A 100 11.71 7.66 3.38
N PHE A 101 11.97 8.87 3.87
CA PHE A 101 12.73 9.09 5.08
C PHE A 101 12.10 8.41 6.30
N THR A 102 10.79 8.59 6.54
CA THR A 102 10.11 7.93 7.68
C THR A 102 10.18 6.41 7.61
N VAL A 103 10.03 5.82 6.42
CA VAL A 103 10.13 4.37 6.22
C VAL A 103 11.54 3.85 6.58
N VAL A 104 12.58 4.55 6.12
CA VAL A 104 13.96 4.20 6.44
C VAL A 104 14.24 4.42 7.93
N ALA A 105 13.78 5.53 8.50
CA ALA A 105 13.99 5.88 9.90
C ALA A 105 13.33 4.87 10.85
N GLU A 106 12.10 4.45 10.59
CA GLU A 106 11.39 3.44 11.39
C GLU A 106 12.12 2.09 11.36
N MET A 107 12.57 1.66 10.18
CA MET A 107 13.31 0.39 10.06
C MET A 107 14.70 0.50 10.70
N ALA A 108 15.41 1.60 10.50
CA ALA A 108 16.70 1.85 11.14
C ALA A 108 16.57 1.92 12.67
N LEU A 109 15.50 2.53 13.18
CA LEU A 109 15.17 2.54 14.60
C LEU A 109 14.94 1.11 15.12
N LEU A 110 14.20 0.28 14.38
CA LEU A 110 14.03 -1.12 14.76
C LEU A 110 15.38 -1.83 14.85
N MET A 111 16.24 -1.67 13.84
CA MET A 111 17.59 -2.26 13.82
C MET A 111 18.43 -1.78 15.00
N PHE A 112 18.37 -0.49 15.31
CA PHE A 112 19.05 0.09 16.46
C PHE A 112 18.54 -0.50 17.77
N VAL A 113 17.23 -0.64 17.96
CA VAL A 113 16.64 -1.26 19.16
C VAL A 113 17.08 -2.71 19.27
N LEU A 114 16.96 -3.51 18.19
CA LEU A 114 17.38 -4.91 18.18
C LEU A 114 18.87 -5.07 18.51
N TRP A 115 19.71 -4.18 17.97
CA TRP A 115 21.12 -4.11 18.32
C TRP A 115 21.29 -3.75 19.80
N ALA A 116 20.67 -2.68 20.31
CA ALA A 116 20.82 -2.18 21.67
C ALA A 116 20.45 -3.21 22.76
N TYR A 117 19.70 -4.26 22.44
CA TYR A 117 19.42 -5.37 23.35
C TYR A 117 20.70 -6.03 23.90
N HIS A 118 21.77 -6.18 23.12
CA HIS A 118 23.00 -6.76 23.69
C HIS A 118 23.60 -5.87 24.78
N LEU A 119 23.48 -4.54 24.66
CA LEU A 119 23.90 -3.58 25.69
C LEU A 119 23.00 -3.65 26.91
N GLN A 120 21.68 -3.75 26.72
CA GLN A 120 20.70 -3.86 27.81
C GLN A 120 20.96 -5.06 28.73
N TYR A 121 21.40 -6.18 28.16
CA TYR A 121 21.69 -7.42 28.90
C TYR A 121 23.18 -7.62 29.19
N GLU A 122 24.02 -6.63 28.89
CA GLU A 122 25.49 -6.69 29.05
C GLU A 122 26.10 -7.95 28.41
N GLN A 123 25.53 -8.36 27.27
CA GLN A 123 25.95 -9.54 26.54
C GLN A 123 26.84 -9.16 25.35
N PRO A 124 27.66 -10.11 24.85
CA PRO A 124 28.38 -9.93 23.61
C PRO A 124 27.46 -9.57 22.42
N PRO A 125 27.92 -8.82 21.41
CA PRO A 125 27.10 -8.35 20.29
C PRO A 125 26.32 -9.43 19.52
N GLN A 126 26.81 -10.67 19.51
CA GLN A 126 26.13 -11.81 18.89
C GLN A 126 24.77 -12.11 19.53
N PHE A 127 24.56 -11.71 20.79
CA PHE A 127 23.30 -11.87 21.49
C PHE A 127 22.15 -11.11 20.82
N ALA A 128 22.42 -9.96 20.19
CA ALA A 128 21.41 -9.18 19.47
C ALA A 128 20.71 -10.00 18.36
N LEU A 129 21.44 -10.91 17.70
CA LEU A 129 20.91 -11.75 16.62
C LEU A 129 19.94 -12.85 17.12
N LYS A 130 19.93 -13.14 18.42
CA LYS A 130 19.02 -14.10 19.06
C LYS A 130 17.70 -13.47 19.49
N ASN A 131 17.56 -12.15 19.36
CA ASN A 131 16.38 -11.43 19.79
C ASN A 131 15.13 -11.86 18.99
N THR A 132 14.10 -12.35 19.69
CA THR A 132 12.84 -12.80 19.08
C THR A 132 12.02 -11.64 18.49
N GLN A 133 12.29 -10.41 18.90
CA GLN A 133 11.64 -9.20 18.38
C GLN A 133 12.00 -8.90 16.91
N PHE A 134 12.93 -9.66 16.32
CA PHE A 134 13.17 -9.67 14.87
C PHE A 134 11.87 -9.77 14.05
N VAL A 135 10.85 -10.46 14.56
CA VAL A 135 9.55 -10.60 13.90
C VAL A 135 8.88 -9.25 13.55
N TYR A 136 9.20 -8.17 14.27
CA TYR A 136 8.66 -6.83 13.99
C TYR A 136 9.17 -6.23 12.68
N VAL A 137 10.24 -6.77 12.09
CA VAL A 137 10.68 -6.43 10.73
C VAL A 137 9.56 -6.70 9.73
N PHE A 138 8.92 -7.87 9.84
CA PHE A 138 7.82 -8.25 8.96
C PHE A 138 6.56 -7.44 9.22
N VAL A 139 6.32 -7.03 10.47
CA VAL A 139 5.23 -6.11 10.82
C VAL A 139 5.43 -4.78 10.12
N LEU A 140 6.61 -4.17 10.21
CA LEU A 140 6.91 -2.90 9.53
C LEU A 140 6.81 -3.03 8.01
N ILE A 141 7.30 -4.11 7.41
CA ILE A 141 7.14 -4.38 5.96
C ILE A 141 5.65 -4.52 5.59
N GLY A 142 4.89 -5.28 6.38
CA GLY A 142 3.46 -5.52 6.18
C GLY A 142 2.64 -4.22 6.26
N LEU A 143 2.95 -3.33 7.21
CA LEU A 143 2.30 -2.02 7.30
C LEU A 143 2.48 -1.19 6.02
N ARG A 144 3.63 -1.30 5.33
CA ARG A 144 3.84 -0.58 4.05
C ARG A 144 2.92 -1.09 2.95
N ALA A 145 2.44 -2.33 3.03
CA ALA A 145 1.53 -2.89 2.03
C ALA A 145 0.14 -2.21 2.04
N LEU A 146 -0.28 -1.67 3.18
CA LEU A 146 -1.56 -0.96 3.32
C LEU A 146 -1.64 0.30 2.44
N ARG A 147 -0.50 0.86 2.04
CA ARG A 147 -0.44 2.04 1.14
C ARG A 147 -0.64 1.70 -0.34
N PHE A 148 -0.87 0.42 -0.67
CA PHE A 148 -1.06 -0.08 -2.03
C PHE A 148 0.07 0.30 -3.01
N GLU A 149 1.29 0.59 -2.52
CA GLU A 149 2.43 1.04 -3.32
C GLU A 149 3.63 0.11 -3.13
N PRO A 150 3.99 -0.72 -4.14
CA PRO A 150 5.07 -1.70 -4.05
C PRO A 150 6.43 -1.09 -3.66
N LEU A 151 6.69 0.15 -4.07
CA LEU A 151 7.96 0.85 -3.83
C LEU A 151 8.31 0.92 -2.34
N TRP A 152 7.35 1.22 -1.47
CA TRP A 152 7.62 1.40 -0.03
C TRP A 152 7.80 0.09 0.71
N VAL A 153 7.21 -0.99 0.20
CA VAL A 153 7.48 -2.36 0.67
C VAL A 153 8.91 -2.75 0.32
N ILE A 154 9.33 -2.51 -0.93
CA ILE A 154 10.71 -2.79 -1.37
C ILE A 154 11.71 -1.95 -0.58
N LEU A 155 11.46 -0.65 -0.39
CA LEU A 155 12.34 0.23 0.39
C LEU A 155 12.49 -0.29 1.82
N SER A 156 11.38 -0.59 2.49
CA SER A 156 11.38 -1.15 3.86
C SER A 156 12.16 -2.48 3.94
N GLY A 157 11.90 -3.40 3.00
CA GLY A 157 12.61 -4.69 2.93
C GLY A 157 14.11 -4.55 2.64
N ALA A 158 14.50 -3.62 1.77
CA ALA A 158 15.90 -3.32 1.46
C ALA A 158 16.61 -2.73 2.69
N THR A 159 16.00 -1.75 3.36
CA THR A 159 16.54 -1.18 4.61
C THR A 159 16.63 -2.23 5.71
N ALA A 160 15.66 -3.12 5.84
CA ALA A 160 15.70 -4.23 6.80
C ALA A 160 16.86 -5.19 6.50
N THR A 161 17.03 -5.56 5.23
CA THR A 161 18.12 -6.45 4.79
C THR A 161 19.48 -5.84 5.08
N LEU A 162 19.68 -4.57 4.70
CA LEU A 162 20.93 -3.84 4.95
C LEU A 162 21.19 -3.64 6.44
N GLY A 163 20.17 -3.30 7.21
CA GLY A 163 20.27 -3.14 8.66
C GLY A 163 20.62 -4.45 9.37
N TRP A 164 19.99 -5.56 8.99
CA TRP A 164 20.32 -6.88 9.55
C TRP A 164 21.75 -7.31 9.19
N LEU A 165 22.17 -7.08 7.94
CA LEU A 165 23.55 -7.31 7.51
C LEU A 165 24.55 -6.46 8.30
N ALA A 166 24.22 -5.22 8.64
CA ALA A 166 25.07 -4.36 9.46
C ALA A 166 25.21 -4.90 10.89
N ILE A 167 24.12 -5.33 11.52
CA ILE A 167 24.15 -5.96 12.86
C ILE A 167 24.98 -7.25 12.80
N LEU A 168 24.76 -8.09 11.80
CA LEU A 168 25.50 -9.34 11.61
C LEU A 168 27.01 -9.09 11.41
N ALA A 169 27.38 -8.15 10.53
CA ALA A 169 28.77 -7.80 10.27
C ALA A 169 29.45 -7.28 11.55
N HIS A 170 28.77 -6.40 12.30
CA HIS A 170 29.29 -5.92 13.57
C HIS A 170 29.45 -7.06 14.60
N ALA A 171 28.48 -7.96 14.71
CA ALA A 171 28.54 -9.10 15.62
C ALA A 171 29.69 -10.08 15.31
N ILE A 172 30.03 -10.25 14.02
CA ILE A 172 31.16 -11.07 13.59
C ILE A 172 32.50 -10.37 13.93
N VAL A 173 32.61 -9.06 13.65
CA VAL A 173 33.85 -8.30 13.85
C VAL A 173 34.16 -8.08 15.34
N ALA A 174 33.14 -7.82 16.15
CA ALA A 174 33.29 -7.54 17.58
C ALA A 174 33.38 -8.82 18.45
N ALA A 175 33.48 -9.99 17.82
CA ALA A 175 33.49 -11.26 18.54
C ALA A 175 34.83 -11.53 19.25
N PRO A 176 34.84 -11.93 20.54
CA PRO A 176 36.08 -12.23 21.26
C PRO A 176 36.83 -13.46 20.76
N SER A 177 36.10 -14.44 20.22
CA SER A 177 36.60 -15.73 19.73
C SER A 177 35.72 -16.22 18.60
N ASN A 178 36.07 -17.37 17.97
CA ASN A 178 35.38 -17.95 16.81
C ASN A 178 33.84 -17.76 16.87
N PRO A 179 33.29 -16.78 16.13
CA PRO A 179 31.90 -16.38 16.28
C PRO A 179 30.94 -17.30 15.54
N ILE A 180 31.44 -18.13 14.63
CA ILE A 180 30.61 -18.81 13.63
C ILE A 180 30.59 -20.31 13.91
N THR A 181 29.39 -20.88 13.84
CA THR A 181 29.18 -22.33 13.88
C THR A 181 28.29 -22.79 12.75
N ARG A 182 28.51 -24.03 12.29
CA ARG A 182 27.61 -24.74 11.36
C ARG A 182 26.65 -25.68 12.10
N ASP A 183 26.87 -25.91 13.39
CA ASP A 183 26.01 -26.77 14.19
C ASP A 183 24.88 -25.94 14.82
N PHE A 184 23.64 -26.31 14.47
CA PHE A 184 22.44 -25.67 14.98
C PHE A 184 22.32 -25.80 16.49
N VAL A 185 22.63 -26.98 17.06
CA VAL A 185 22.49 -27.23 18.50
C VAL A 185 23.47 -26.36 19.31
N THR A 186 24.72 -26.29 18.87
CA THR A 186 25.74 -25.41 19.47
C THR A 186 25.31 -23.95 19.44
N SER A 187 24.68 -23.50 18.35
CA SER A 187 24.20 -22.12 18.24
C SER A 187 23.06 -21.78 19.20
N LEU A 188 22.25 -22.75 19.63
CA LEU A 188 21.18 -22.52 20.59
C LEU A 188 21.67 -22.50 22.05
N ARG A 189 22.80 -23.17 22.33
CA ARG A 189 23.38 -23.26 23.67
C ARG A 189 24.48 -22.22 23.94
N SER A 190 24.89 -21.47 22.93
CA SER A 190 25.99 -20.50 23.01
C SER A 190 25.68 -19.21 22.26
N THR A 191 26.57 -18.22 22.36
CA THR A 191 26.51 -16.97 21.60
C THR A 191 27.00 -17.12 20.15
N GLN A 192 27.36 -18.33 19.70
CA GLN A 192 27.80 -18.54 18.33
C GLN A 192 26.67 -18.32 17.32
N ILE A 193 27.06 -17.73 16.20
CA ILE A 193 26.21 -17.36 15.07
C ILE A 193 26.12 -18.55 14.13
N HIS A 194 24.90 -19.02 13.88
CA HIS A 194 24.64 -20.07 12.89
C HIS A 194 24.40 -19.44 11.52
N TYR A 195 25.32 -19.66 10.59
CA TYR A 195 25.26 -19.03 9.26
C TYR A 195 23.96 -19.35 8.51
N GLY A 196 23.50 -20.60 8.56
CA GLY A 196 22.24 -21.00 7.92
C GLY A 196 21.02 -20.27 8.49
N GLY A 197 20.99 -20.08 9.81
CA GLY A 197 19.88 -19.41 10.48
C GLY A 197 19.81 -17.91 10.17
N GLU A 198 20.96 -17.24 10.06
CA GLU A 198 20.98 -15.83 9.64
C GLU A 198 20.66 -15.67 8.15
N PHE A 199 21.09 -16.63 7.32
CA PHE A 199 20.69 -16.68 5.91
C PHE A 199 19.18 -16.87 5.74
N ASP A 200 18.56 -17.76 6.52
CA ASP A 200 17.11 -18.00 6.48
C ASP A 200 16.32 -16.72 6.83
N LYS A 201 16.77 -15.95 7.81
CA LYS A 201 16.18 -14.65 8.16
C LYS A 201 16.26 -13.65 7.01
N LEU A 202 17.45 -13.51 6.40
CA LEU A 202 17.65 -12.61 5.26
C LEU A 202 16.80 -13.03 4.05
N LEU A 203 16.77 -14.34 3.76
CA LEU A 203 15.94 -14.90 2.70
C LEU A 203 14.46 -14.62 2.98
N ALA A 204 13.99 -14.80 4.21
CA ALA A 204 12.62 -14.50 4.60
C ALA A 204 12.27 -13.02 4.38
N ILE A 205 13.13 -12.08 4.77
CA ILE A 205 12.90 -10.63 4.53
C ILE A 205 12.75 -10.37 3.03
N VAL A 206 13.68 -10.87 2.21
CA VAL A 206 13.68 -10.63 0.76
C VAL A 206 12.45 -11.26 0.11
N VAL A 207 12.13 -12.51 0.43
CA VAL A 207 11.00 -13.24 -0.15
C VAL A 207 9.68 -12.60 0.23
N VAL A 208 9.45 -12.29 1.52
CA VAL A 208 8.21 -11.64 1.98
C VAL A 208 8.04 -10.28 1.31
N SER A 209 9.11 -9.48 1.25
CA SER A 209 9.08 -8.16 0.59
C SER A 209 8.76 -8.29 -0.90
N ALA A 210 9.37 -9.26 -1.60
CA ALA A 210 9.14 -9.50 -3.02
C ALA A 210 7.71 -10.00 -3.29
N VAL A 211 7.19 -10.93 -2.48
CA VAL A 211 5.82 -11.44 -2.62
C VAL A 211 4.80 -10.34 -2.38
N LEU A 212 4.95 -9.54 -1.32
CA LEU A 212 4.08 -8.40 -1.06
C LEU A 212 4.16 -7.35 -2.18
N ALA A 213 5.36 -7.00 -2.63
CA ALA A 213 5.53 -6.07 -3.75
C ALA A 213 4.86 -6.57 -5.04
N LEU A 214 4.99 -7.86 -5.35
CA LEU A 214 4.35 -8.50 -6.51
C LEU A 214 2.82 -8.52 -6.36
N ALA A 215 2.31 -8.87 -5.18
CA ALA A 215 0.88 -8.88 -4.89
C ALA A 215 0.27 -7.49 -5.07
N LEU A 216 0.93 -6.45 -4.55
CA LEU A 216 0.50 -5.06 -4.69
C LEU A 216 0.59 -4.58 -6.14
N TRP A 217 1.65 -4.95 -6.86
CA TRP A 217 1.79 -4.61 -8.28
C TRP A 217 0.63 -5.21 -9.10
N ARG A 218 0.32 -6.49 -8.86
CA ARG A 218 -0.82 -7.17 -9.49
C ARG A 218 -2.14 -6.52 -9.10
N ALA A 219 -2.36 -6.21 -7.82
CA ALA A 219 -3.57 -5.58 -7.32
C ALA A 219 -3.79 -4.19 -7.95
N ARG A 220 -2.74 -3.37 -8.06
CA ARG A 220 -2.82 -2.06 -8.73
C ARG A 220 -3.18 -2.18 -10.19
N ARG A 221 -2.61 -3.16 -10.91
CA ARG A 221 -2.92 -3.40 -12.31
C ARG A 221 -4.38 -3.81 -12.49
N LEU A 222 -4.85 -4.78 -11.71
CA LEU A 222 -6.26 -5.21 -11.72
C LEU A 222 -7.21 -4.06 -11.39
N LEU A 223 -6.85 -3.21 -10.42
CA LEU A 223 -7.65 -2.04 -10.07
C LEU A 223 -7.68 -1.00 -11.22
N ALA A 224 -6.54 -0.74 -11.86
CA ALA A 224 -6.47 0.18 -13.00
C ALA A 224 -7.31 -0.33 -14.18
N ASP A 225 -7.22 -1.63 -14.48
CA ASP A 225 -7.99 -2.27 -15.54
C ASP A 225 -9.50 -2.22 -15.21
N ALA A 226 -9.89 -2.53 -13.97
CA ALA A 226 -11.28 -2.50 -13.52
C ALA A 226 -11.89 -1.09 -13.52
N VAL A 227 -11.14 -0.05 -13.12
CA VAL A 227 -11.60 1.34 -13.17
C VAL A 227 -11.77 1.81 -14.62
N SER A 228 -10.84 1.44 -15.51
CA SER A 228 -10.93 1.80 -16.92
C SER A 228 -12.16 1.17 -17.59
N GLY A 229 -12.44 -0.11 -17.31
CA GLY A 229 -13.64 -0.79 -17.80
C GLY A 229 -14.95 -0.17 -17.29
N ARG A 230 -15.01 0.16 -15.99
CA ARG A 230 -16.19 0.82 -15.42
C ARG A 230 -16.44 2.22 -15.98
N GLN A 231 -15.39 2.97 -16.29
CA GLN A 231 -15.52 4.28 -16.93
C GLN A 231 -16.01 4.17 -18.36
N ALA A 232 -15.46 3.25 -19.15
CA ALA A 232 -15.96 3.01 -20.50
C ALA A 232 -17.45 2.63 -20.49
N ALA A 233 -17.87 1.77 -19.55
CA ALA A 233 -19.27 1.40 -19.39
C ALA A 233 -20.18 2.59 -19.02
N ALA A 234 -19.75 3.41 -18.05
CA ALA A 234 -20.50 4.60 -17.64
C ALA A 234 -20.56 5.66 -18.75
N ASP A 235 -19.47 5.89 -19.47
CA ASP A 235 -19.44 6.84 -20.58
C ASP A 235 -20.28 6.33 -21.78
N LEU A 236 -20.30 5.02 -22.05
CA LEU A 236 -21.21 4.42 -23.05
C LEU A 236 -22.68 4.54 -22.64
N SER A 237 -23.02 4.37 -21.36
CA SER A 237 -24.42 4.45 -20.89
C SER A 237 -25.09 5.79 -21.16
N LEU A 238 -24.32 6.87 -21.39
CA LEU A 238 -24.86 8.17 -21.79
C LEU A 238 -25.46 8.15 -23.21
N PHE A 239 -25.13 7.16 -24.03
CA PHE A 239 -25.56 7.05 -25.44
C PHE A 239 -26.57 5.94 -25.69
N PHE A 240 -26.93 5.15 -24.68
CA PHE A 240 -27.90 4.06 -24.78
C PHE A 240 -29.03 4.27 -23.76
N ASP A 241 -30.23 3.79 -24.08
CA ASP A 241 -31.31 3.72 -23.09
C ASP A 241 -30.87 2.93 -21.86
N ASP A 242 -31.31 3.32 -20.66
CA ASP A 242 -30.94 2.68 -19.39
C ASP A 242 -31.10 1.15 -19.45
N SER A 243 -32.16 0.67 -20.10
CA SER A 243 -32.43 -0.76 -20.23
C SER A 243 -31.40 -1.50 -21.09
N VAL A 244 -30.85 -0.85 -22.12
CA VAL A 244 -29.81 -1.40 -23.01
C VAL A 244 -28.45 -1.30 -22.34
N ALA A 245 -28.14 -0.15 -21.72
CA ALA A 245 -26.91 0.05 -20.96
C ALA A 245 -26.78 -0.97 -19.82
N ARG A 246 -27.87 -1.19 -19.07
CA ARG A 246 -27.92 -2.17 -17.98
C ARG A 246 -27.77 -3.60 -18.51
N ARG A 247 -28.41 -3.93 -19.64
CA ARG A 247 -28.25 -5.26 -20.27
C ARG A 247 -26.81 -5.50 -20.73
N ILE A 248 -26.14 -4.52 -21.34
CA ILE A 248 -24.75 -4.64 -21.79
C ILE A 248 -23.77 -4.79 -20.60
N THR A 249 -24.05 -4.13 -19.48
CA THR A 249 -23.14 -4.08 -18.33
C THR A 249 -23.39 -5.18 -17.28
N GLU A 250 -24.61 -5.70 -17.17
CA GLU A 250 -25.01 -6.67 -16.14
C GLU A 250 -25.31 -8.08 -16.71
N SER A 251 -25.45 -8.28 -18.03
CA SER A 251 -25.78 -9.63 -18.53
C SER A 251 -24.57 -10.57 -18.50
N GLU A 252 -24.77 -11.78 -17.99
CA GLU A 252 -23.77 -12.85 -17.98
C GLU A 252 -23.47 -13.43 -19.37
N ALA A 253 -24.39 -13.27 -20.32
CA ALA A 253 -24.21 -13.67 -21.71
C ALA A 253 -23.61 -12.51 -22.53
N GLU A 254 -22.65 -12.81 -23.42
CA GLU A 254 -22.16 -11.83 -24.40
C GLU A 254 -23.33 -11.34 -25.25
N VAL A 255 -23.47 -10.02 -25.38
CA VAL A 255 -24.46 -9.41 -26.27
C VAL A 255 -24.06 -9.73 -27.71
N MET A 256 -24.74 -10.69 -28.32
CA MET A 256 -24.50 -11.07 -29.71
C MET A 256 -25.38 -10.25 -30.67
N ALA A 257 -24.76 -9.71 -31.72
CA ALA A 257 -25.49 -9.03 -32.79
C ALA A 257 -26.47 -10.00 -33.47
N GLY A 258 -27.70 -9.53 -33.72
CA GLY A 258 -28.76 -10.32 -34.37
C GLY A 258 -29.77 -10.98 -33.43
N GLN A 259 -29.67 -10.77 -32.11
CA GLN A 259 -30.70 -11.18 -31.15
C GLN A 259 -31.77 -10.09 -31.00
N GLY A 260 -33.05 -10.47 -31.13
CA GLY A 260 -34.21 -9.62 -30.91
C GLY A 260 -35.14 -10.24 -29.86
N GLU A 261 -35.85 -9.40 -29.12
CA GLU A 261 -36.86 -9.83 -28.15
C GLU A 261 -38.22 -9.26 -28.54
N LEU A 262 -39.25 -10.10 -28.52
CA LEU A 262 -40.64 -9.65 -28.58
C LEU A 262 -41.04 -9.10 -27.21
N ARG A 263 -41.54 -7.87 -27.21
CA ARG A 263 -41.96 -7.17 -25.99
C ARG A 263 -43.26 -6.44 -26.28
N GLU A 264 -44.21 -6.52 -25.36
CA GLU A 264 -45.42 -5.73 -25.42
C GLU A 264 -45.11 -4.34 -24.85
N ALA A 265 -45.34 -3.29 -25.63
CA ALA A 265 -44.97 -1.92 -25.26
C ALA A 265 -45.99 -0.91 -25.81
N ALA A 266 -46.23 0.15 -25.03
CA ALA A 266 -46.94 1.33 -25.50
C ALA A 266 -45.93 2.35 -26.06
N VAL A 267 -46.20 2.88 -27.26
CA VAL A 267 -45.31 3.83 -27.94
C VAL A 267 -45.88 5.25 -27.83
N LEU A 268 -45.07 6.19 -27.33
CA LEU A 268 -45.43 7.59 -27.14
C LEU A 268 -44.50 8.48 -27.96
N PHE A 269 -45.07 9.41 -28.74
CA PHE A 269 -44.33 10.43 -29.50
C PHE A 269 -44.63 11.82 -28.96
N LEU A 270 -43.57 12.56 -28.61
CA LEU A 270 -43.64 13.92 -28.07
C LEU A 270 -42.61 14.78 -28.78
N ASP A 271 -43.01 15.97 -29.23
CA ASP A 271 -42.13 16.91 -29.93
C ASP A 271 -42.41 18.36 -29.51
N MET A 272 -41.42 19.22 -29.67
CA MET A 272 -41.49 20.64 -29.36
C MET A 272 -42.09 21.43 -30.53
N ARG A 273 -43.21 22.11 -30.28
CA ARG A 273 -43.78 23.05 -31.26
C ARG A 273 -42.81 24.21 -31.52
N GLY A 274 -42.58 24.52 -32.79
CA GLY A 274 -41.74 25.65 -33.20
C GLY A 274 -40.23 25.36 -33.16
N PHE A 275 -39.82 24.11 -32.93
CA PHE A 275 -38.40 23.73 -32.85
C PHE A 275 -37.59 24.15 -34.09
N THR A 276 -38.12 23.97 -35.31
CA THR A 276 -37.45 24.38 -36.55
C THR A 276 -37.06 25.86 -36.56
N LYS A 277 -37.94 26.73 -36.04
CA LYS A 277 -37.69 28.17 -35.97
C LYS A 277 -36.64 28.50 -34.91
N ALA A 278 -36.70 27.83 -33.76
CA ALA A 278 -35.70 27.98 -32.70
C ALA A 278 -34.31 27.51 -33.19
N ALA A 279 -34.23 26.38 -33.88
CA ALA A 279 -32.99 25.85 -34.45
C ALA A 279 -32.37 26.76 -35.52
N ALA A 280 -33.20 27.47 -36.30
CA ALA A 280 -32.73 28.41 -37.30
C ALA A 280 -32.24 29.76 -36.73
N THR A 281 -32.58 30.08 -35.47
CA THR A 281 -32.33 31.41 -34.89
C THR A 281 -31.38 31.40 -33.69
N LEU A 282 -31.32 30.30 -32.95
CA LEU A 282 -30.45 30.16 -31.77
C LEU A 282 -29.03 29.74 -32.16
N ALA A 283 -28.05 30.22 -31.39
CA ALA A 283 -26.69 29.69 -31.45
C ALA A 283 -26.65 28.23 -30.95
N PRO A 284 -25.71 27.39 -31.43
CA PRO A 284 -25.69 25.95 -31.11
C PRO A 284 -25.73 25.63 -29.61
N GLY A 285 -24.97 26.37 -28.79
CA GLY A 285 -24.98 26.16 -27.34
C GLY A 285 -26.33 26.45 -26.68
N ALA A 286 -27.02 27.50 -27.13
CA ALA A 286 -28.35 27.87 -26.62
C ALA A 286 -29.43 26.89 -27.08
N LEU A 287 -29.31 26.34 -28.30
CA LEU A 287 -30.23 25.31 -28.81
C LEU A 287 -30.09 24.00 -28.03
N ILE A 288 -28.86 23.58 -27.73
CA ILE A 288 -28.60 22.38 -26.91
C ILE A 288 -29.09 22.58 -25.46
N ALA A 289 -28.92 23.77 -24.90
CA ALA A 289 -29.47 24.09 -23.57
C ALA A 289 -31.00 24.00 -23.55
N LEU A 290 -31.69 24.55 -24.55
CA LEU A 290 -33.15 24.46 -24.70
C LEU A 290 -33.62 22.99 -24.78
N LEU A 291 -32.91 22.16 -25.57
CA LEU A 291 -33.17 20.72 -25.64
C LEU A 291 -32.97 20.03 -24.30
N GLY A 292 -31.89 20.37 -23.58
CA GLY A 292 -31.60 19.85 -22.25
C GLY A 292 -32.68 20.21 -21.23
N GLU A 293 -33.19 21.43 -21.25
CA GLU A 293 -34.30 21.87 -20.39
C GLU A 293 -35.61 21.11 -20.70
N TYR A 294 -35.95 20.99 -21.98
CA TYR A 294 -37.13 20.22 -22.40
C TYR A 294 -37.05 18.76 -21.96
N GLN A 295 -35.91 18.10 -22.22
CA GLN A 295 -35.68 16.72 -21.78
C GLN A 295 -35.68 16.59 -20.25
N GLY A 296 -35.07 17.54 -19.54
CA GLY A 296 -35.03 17.57 -18.08
C GLY A 296 -36.40 17.70 -17.43
N LEU A 297 -37.37 18.34 -18.10
CA LEU A 297 -38.77 18.40 -17.68
C LEU A 297 -39.53 17.11 -18.01
N MET A 298 -39.38 16.60 -19.24
CA MET A 298 -40.21 15.50 -19.75
C MET A 298 -39.76 14.12 -19.27
N VAL A 299 -38.45 13.85 -19.25
CA VAL A 299 -37.92 12.51 -18.93
C VAL A 299 -38.30 12.03 -17.52
N PRO A 300 -38.22 12.85 -16.45
CA PRO A 300 -38.66 12.43 -15.12
C PRO A 300 -40.15 12.07 -15.05
N ILE A 301 -41.01 12.78 -15.80
CA ILE A 301 -42.44 12.51 -15.85
C ILE A 301 -42.73 11.19 -16.57
N ILE A 302 -41.99 10.90 -17.64
CA ILE A 302 -42.14 9.66 -18.42
C ILE A 302 -41.60 8.45 -17.65
N LYS A 303 -40.57 8.64 -16.80
CA LYS A 303 -39.96 7.58 -15.98
C LYS A 303 -40.67 7.32 -14.64
N ALA A 304 -41.55 8.22 -14.18
CA ALA A 304 -42.30 8.11 -12.93
C ALA A 304 -43.45 7.10 -13.04
#